data_AF-X1CPA2-F1
#
_entry.id   AF-X1CPA2-F1
#
_cell.length_a   1.000
_cell.length_b   1.000
_cell.length_c   1.000
_cell.angle_alpha   90.00
_cell.angle_beta   90.00
_cell.angle_gamma   90.00
#
_symmetry.space_group_name_H-M   'P 1'
#
loop_
_entity.id
_entity.type
_entity.pdbx_description
1 polymer ?
#
loop_
_entity_poly.entity_id
_entity_poly.type
_entity_poly.pdbx_seq_one_letter_code
_entity_poly.pdbx_strand_id
1 'polypeptide(L)'
;EANTGIPEGVNNHKSERVLCSPSDGMLIVHADIGDHLENDQVVAEVNSLPVLAPFKGVRRGLLHPGIRVWKGLKIGDVDPRDDPRYCTLVSDKSLAIGGGVLEAILSHPELRPHIWA
;
A
#
# COMPACT_ATOMS: atom_id res chain seq x y z
N GLU A 1 4.49 -20.25 6.29
CA GLU A 1 4.68 -20.06 4.83
C GLU A 1 5.97 -19.30 4.57
N ALA A 2 6.59 -19.50 3.40
CA ALA A 2 7.73 -18.70 2.96
C ALA A 2 7.26 -17.33 2.45
N ASN A 3 7.99 -16.26 2.79
CA ASN A 3 7.70 -14.92 2.28
C ASN A 3 8.07 -14.86 0.79
N THR A 4 7.08 -14.92 -0.08
CA THR A 4 7.27 -14.92 -1.54
C THR A 4 7.60 -13.54 -2.10
N GLY A 5 7.45 -12.47 -1.31
CA GLY A 5 7.55 -11.09 -1.79
C GLY A 5 6.46 -10.68 -2.78
N ILE A 6 5.56 -11.60 -3.15
CA ILE A 6 4.47 -11.37 -4.11
C ILE A 6 3.23 -10.93 -3.32
N PRO A 7 2.67 -9.75 -3.61
CA PRO A 7 1.44 -9.33 -2.97
C PRO A 7 0.29 -10.30 -3.27
N GLU A 8 -0.56 -10.52 -2.28
CA GLU A 8 -1.82 -11.24 -2.46
C GLU A 8 -2.69 -10.56 -3.53
N GLY A 9 -3.42 -11.38 -4.28
CA GLY A 9 -4.24 -10.93 -5.39
C GLY A 9 -5.49 -10.19 -4.94
N VAL A 10 -5.80 -9.09 -5.62
CA VAL A 10 -7.06 -8.34 -5.46
C VAL A 10 -7.68 -8.21 -6.85
N ASN A 11 -8.93 -8.64 -7.03
CA ASN A 11 -9.62 -8.65 -8.34
C ASN A 11 -8.75 -9.21 -9.50
N ASN A 12 -8.09 -10.36 -9.28
CA ASN A 12 -7.14 -11.01 -10.22
C ASN A 12 -5.81 -10.29 -10.47
N HIS A 13 -5.55 -9.12 -9.88
CA HIS A 13 -4.26 -8.44 -9.96
C HIS A 13 -3.38 -8.78 -8.75
N LYS A 14 -2.14 -9.25 -9.00
CA LYS A 14 -1.17 -9.62 -7.96
C LYS A 14 -0.02 -8.62 -7.89
N SER A 15 1.10 -8.92 -8.55
CA SER A 15 2.30 -8.08 -8.57
C SER A 15 2.10 -6.79 -9.34
N GLU A 16 1.26 -6.82 -10.37
CA GLU A 16 0.98 -5.67 -11.25
C GLU A 16 0.46 -4.46 -10.49
N ARG A 17 -0.17 -4.65 -9.32
CA ARG A 17 -0.69 -3.55 -8.51
C ARG A 17 0.39 -2.69 -7.86
N VAL A 18 1.64 -3.15 -7.87
CA VAL A 18 2.75 -2.48 -7.21
C VAL A 18 3.48 -1.60 -8.22
N LEU A 19 3.59 -0.31 -7.91
CA LEU A 19 4.38 0.64 -8.68
C LEU A 19 5.84 0.53 -8.24
N CYS A 20 6.74 0.34 -9.19
CA CYS A 20 8.18 0.26 -8.96
C CYS A 20 8.91 1.37 -9.72
N SER A 21 10.00 1.86 -9.15
CA SER A 21 10.84 2.87 -9.78
C SER A 21 11.48 2.32 -11.08
N PRO A 22 11.38 3.04 -12.22
CA PRO A 22 12.00 2.62 -13.48
C PRO A 22 13.53 2.80 -13.47
N SER A 23 14.05 3.66 -12.61
CA SER A 23 15.45 4.08 -12.57
C SER A 23 15.88 4.50 -11.16
N ASP A 24 17.17 4.80 -11.01
CA ASP A 24 17.68 5.49 -9.82
C ASP A 24 17.44 6.99 -9.98
N GLY A 25 16.98 7.67 -8.94
CA GLY A 25 16.73 9.11 -9.03
C GLY A 25 15.89 9.68 -7.90
N MET A 26 15.48 10.94 -8.09
CA MET A 26 14.54 11.61 -7.19
C MET A 26 13.10 11.28 -7.60
N LEU A 27 12.27 10.90 -6.63
CA LEU A 27 10.86 10.66 -6.84
C LEU A 27 10.08 11.98 -6.89
N ILE A 28 9.41 12.24 -8.01
CA ILE A 28 8.45 13.32 -8.19
C ILE A 28 7.06 12.68 -8.28
N VAL A 29 6.09 13.17 -7.51
CA VAL A 29 4.74 12.58 -7.41
C VAL A 29 3.73 13.49 -8.08
N HIS A 30 2.76 12.91 -8.80
CA HIS A 30 1.71 13.63 -9.54
C HIS A 30 0.28 13.24 -9.14
N ALA A 31 0.09 12.27 -8.25
CA ALA A 31 -1.22 11.83 -7.77
C ALA A 31 -1.22 11.69 -6.25
N ASP A 32 -2.36 11.90 -5.59
CA ASP A 32 -2.58 11.84 -4.14
C ASP A 32 -3.20 10.50 -3.67
N ILE A 33 -3.11 10.20 -2.36
CA ILE A 33 -3.77 9.00 -1.79
C ILE A 33 -5.28 9.17 -1.97
N GLY A 34 -5.94 8.17 -2.56
CA GLY A 34 -7.37 8.18 -2.82
C GLY A 34 -7.73 8.64 -4.22
N ASP A 35 -6.77 9.12 -5.02
CA ASP A 35 -7.04 9.52 -6.40
C ASP A 35 -7.42 8.31 -7.25
N HIS A 36 -8.44 8.52 -8.10
CA HIS A 36 -8.74 7.63 -9.20
C HIS A 36 -7.68 7.81 -10.30
N LEU A 37 -7.21 6.70 -10.84
CA LEU A 37 -6.22 6.61 -11.90
C LEU A 37 -6.81 5.84 -13.08
N GLU A 38 -6.57 6.34 -14.28
CA GLU A 38 -6.82 5.61 -15.53
C GLU A 38 -5.62 4.74 -15.92
N ASN A 39 -5.84 3.78 -16.82
CA ASN A 39 -4.74 2.98 -17.38
C ASN A 39 -3.73 3.90 -18.10
N ASP A 40 -2.44 3.63 -17.92
CA ASP A 40 -1.33 4.39 -18.47
C ASP A 40 -1.25 5.86 -17.99
N GLN A 41 -2.04 6.25 -16.99
CA GLN A 41 -1.92 7.57 -16.37
C GLN A 41 -0.58 7.70 -15.63
N VAL A 42 0.09 8.85 -15.79
CA VAL A 42 1.34 9.16 -15.07
C VAL A 42 1.02 9.41 -13.59
N VAL A 43 1.60 8.59 -12.71
CA VAL A 43 1.41 8.68 -11.24
C VAL A 43 2.59 9.42 -10.59
N ALA A 44 3.78 9.20 -11.12
CA ALA A 44 5.04 9.75 -10.62
C ALA A 44 6.09 9.76 -11.73
N GLU A 45 7.21 10.43 -11.47
CA GLU A 45 8.38 10.44 -12.34
C GLU A 45 9.65 10.19 -11.52
N VAL A 46 10.61 9.46 -12.11
CA VAL A 46 11.94 9.26 -11.54
C VAL A 46 12.97 9.51 -12.63
N ASN A 47 13.81 10.54 -12.45
CA ASN A 47 14.81 10.95 -13.45
C ASN A 47 14.20 11.17 -14.84
N SER A 48 13.08 11.90 -14.91
CA SER A 48 12.28 12.16 -16.12
C SER A 48 11.66 10.93 -16.79
N LEU A 49 11.72 9.75 -16.16
CA LEU A 49 11.02 8.57 -16.64
C LEU A 49 9.67 8.43 -15.92
N PRO A 50 8.56 8.26 -16.67
CA PRO A 50 7.24 8.17 -16.07
C PRO A 50 7.02 6.82 -15.38
N VAL A 51 6.30 6.85 -14.27
CA VAL A 51 5.71 5.71 -13.58
C VAL A 51 4.23 5.72 -13.93
N LEU A 52 3.80 4.71 -14.69
CA LEU A 52 2.44 4.62 -15.20
C LEU A 52 1.56 3.75 -14.29
N ALA A 53 0.28 4.10 -14.22
CA ALA A 53 -0.74 3.26 -13.61
C ALA A 53 -0.95 2.02 -14.50
N PRO A 54 -0.76 0.80 -13.97
CA PRO A 54 -0.81 -0.43 -14.75
C PRO A 54 -2.24 -0.82 -15.17
N PHE A 55 -3.23 -0.26 -14.50
CA PHE A 55 -4.65 -0.46 -14.74
C PHE A 55 -5.45 0.65 -14.05
N LYS A 56 -6.74 0.75 -14.39
CA LYS A 56 -7.65 1.69 -13.72
C LYS A 56 -7.89 1.31 -12.26
N GLY A 57 -7.89 2.27 -11.35
CA GLY A 57 -8.14 2.02 -9.94
C GLY A 57 -7.74 3.18 -9.05
N VAL A 58 -7.68 2.94 -7.75
CA VAL A 58 -7.35 3.99 -6.77
C VAL A 58 -5.90 3.92 -6.33
N ARG A 59 -5.21 5.05 -6.31
CA ARG A 59 -3.87 5.20 -5.71
C ARG A 59 -3.97 5.06 -4.19
N ARG A 60 -3.41 3.99 -3.61
CA ARG A 60 -3.46 3.79 -2.14
C ARG A 60 -2.16 4.13 -1.44
N GLY A 61 -1.06 3.57 -1.92
CA GLY A 61 0.26 3.76 -1.34
C GLY A 61 1.14 4.56 -2.28
N LEU A 62 1.89 5.51 -1.73
CA LEU A 62 3.00 6.14 -2.44
C LEU A 62 4.04 6.63 -1.44
N LEU A 63 5.32 6.48 -1.78
CA LEU A 63 6.40 7.07 -1.02
C LEU A 63 6.32 8.60 -1.08
N HIS A 64 6.87 9.23 -0.04
CA HIS A 64 6.90 10.68 0.07
C HIS A 64 7.67 11.30 -1.11
N PRO A 65 7.18 12.39 -1.73
CA PRO A 65 7.90 13.08 -2.79
C PRO A 65 9.27 13.60 -2.31
N GLY A 66 10.22 13.72 -3.23
CA GLY A 66 11.54 14.30 -2.93
C GLY A 66 12.51 13.35 -2.21
N ILE A 67 12.22 12.06 -2.16
CA ILE A 67 13.18 11.04 -1.70
C ILE A 67 13.94 10.43 -2.87
N ARG A 68 15.16 9.95 -2.60
CA ARG A 68 15.90 9.13 -3.55
C ARG A 68 15.40 7.69 -3.54
N VAL A 69 15.19 7.15 -4.73
CA VAL A 69 14.78 5.77 -4.98
C VAL A 69 15.76 5.09 -5.93
N TRP A 70 15.80 3.76 -5.92
CA TRP A 70 16.58 2.96 -6.87
C TRP A 70 15.67 2.12 -7.76
N LYS A 71 16.18 1.70 -8.92
CA LYS A 71 15.46 0.90 -9.90
C LYS A 71 14.88 -0.36 -9.26
N GLY A 72 13.59 -0.60 -9.51
CA GLY A 72 12.85 -1.73 -8.96
C GLY A 72 12.38 -1.54 -7.52
N LEU A 73 12.75 -0.44 -6.84
CA LEU A 73 12.18 -0.13 -5.53
C LEU A 73 10.68 0.08 -5.67
N LYS A 74 9.90 -0.60 -4.81
CA LYS A 74 8.48 -0.33 -4.65
C LYS A 74 8.28 1.12 -4.16
N ILE A 75 7.60 1.90 -4.97
CA ILE A 75 7.28 3.30 -4.66
C ILE A 75 5.81 3.51 -4.35
N GLY A 76 4.91 2.60 -4.72
CA GLY A 76 3.47 2.74 -4.44
C GLY A 76 2.65 1.51 -4.81
N ASP A 77 1.32 1.64 -4.71
CA ASP A 77 0.37 0.64 -5.22
C ASP A 77 -0.98 1.24 -5.65
N VAL A 78 -1.58 0.62 -6.67
CA VAL A 78 -2.91 0.92 -7.20
C VAL A 78 -3.88 -0.19 -6.78
N ASP A 79 -5.07 0.17 -6.32
CA ASP A 79 -6.11 -0.77 -5.92
C ASP A 79 -7.13 -0.96 -7.04
N PRO A 80 -7.28 -2.18 -7.59
CA PRO A 80 -8.19 -2.46 -8.70
C PRO A 80 -9.66 -2.49 -8.28
N ARG A 81 -9.98 -2.34 -6.98
CA ARG A 81 -11.36 -2.20 -6.51
C ARG A 81 -11.93 -0.80 -6.77
N ASP A 82 -11.06 0.16 -7.08
CA ASP A 82 -11.42 1.50 -7.48
C ASP A 82 -12.34 2.23 -6.48
N ASP A 83 -12.09 2.00 -5.19
CA ASP A 83 -12.88 2.55 -4.10
C ASP A 83 -11.98 3.27 -3.08
N PRO A 84 -12.05 4.60 -2.98
CA PRO A 84 -11.15 5.39 -2.14
C PRO A 84 -11.34 5.13 -0.64
N ARG A 85 -12.46 4.54 -0.21
CA ARG A 85 -12.70 4.20 1.20
C ARG A 85 -11.66 3.23 1.75
N TYR A 86 -11.09 2.38 0.90
CA TYR A 86 -10.03 1.46 1.31
C TYR A 86 -8.70 2.14 1.64
N CYS A 87 -8.54 3.44 1.36
CA CYS A 87 -7.38 4.22 1.82
C CYS A 87 -7.46 4.59 3.30
N THR A 88 -8.67 4.63 3.87
CA THR A 88 -8.93 5.11 5.24
C THR A 88 -9.41 4.01 6.19
N LEU A 89 -9.79 2.84 5.67
CA LEU A 89 -10.24 1.71 6.46
C LEU A 89 -9.05 0.87 6.96
N VAL A 90 -9.20 0.33 8.17
CA VAL A 90 -8.26 -0.64 8.73
C VAL A 90 -8.42 -1.95 7.95
N SER A 91 -7.30 -2.53 7.50
CA SER A 91 -7.33 -3.78 6.74
C SER A 91 -7.77 -4.97 7.60
N ASP A 92 -8.37 -5.98 6.99
CA ASP A 92 -8.75 -7.23 7.68
C ASP A 92 -7.55 -7.90 8.36
N LYS A 93 -6.35 -7.79 7.76
CA LYS A 93 -5.11 -8.32 8.34
C LYS A 93 -4.72 -7.57 9.62
N SER A 94 -4.81 -6.24 9.59
CA SER A 94 -4.55 -5.40 10.76
C SER A 94 -5.59 -5.64 11.85
N LEU A 95 -6.87 -5.80 11.48
CA LEU A 95 -7.94 -6.14 12.42
C LEU A 95 -7.74 -7.52 13.04
N ALA A 96 -7.36 -8.54 12.27
CA ALA A 96 -7.09 -9.87 12.78
C ALA A 96 -5.91 -9.89 13.78
N ILE A 97 -4.83 -9.16 13.47
CA ILE A 97 -3.69 -9.02 14.39
C ILE A 97 -4.13 -8.28 15.67
N GLY A 98 -4.81 -7.14 15.52
CA GLY A 98 -5.29 -6.37 16.67
C GLY A 98 -6.26 -7.16 17.55
N GLY A 99 -7.18 -7.91 16.94
CA GLY A 99 -8.10 -8.81 17.61
C GLY A 99 -7.39 -9.91 18.38
N GLY A 100 -6.43 -10.60 17.76
CA GLY A 100 -5.65 -11.64 18.42
C GLY A 100 -4.82 -11.12 19.61
N VAL A 101 -4.27 -9.90 19.51
CA VAL A 101 -3.59 -9.26 20.65
C VAL A 101 -4.58 -8.96 21.78
N LEU A 102 -5.75 -8.43 21.45
CA LEU A 102 -6.78 -8.15 22.45
C LEU A 102 -7.27 -9.43 23.13
N GLU A 103 -7.48 -10.52 22.38
CA GLU A 103 -7.82 -11.84 22.93
C GLU A 103 -6.74 -12.38 23.86
N ALA A 104 -5.46 -12.24 23.49
CA ALA A 104 -4.35 -12.67 24.34
C ALA A 104 -4.31 -11.92 25.68
N ILE A 105 -4.54 -10.60 25.66
CA ILE A 105 -4.59 -9.78 26.88
C ILE A 105 -5.81 -10.16 27.73
N LEU A 106 -6.99 -10.29 27.11
CA LEU A 106 -8.23 -10.59 27.83
C LEU A 106 -8.29 -12.02 28.36
N SER A 107 -7.57 -12.96 27.76
CA SER A 107 -7.50 -14.35 28.25
C SER A 107 -6.70 -14.50 29.56
N HIS A 108 -5.86 -13.53 29.92
CA HIS A 108 -5.06 -13.52 31.15
C HIS A 108 -5.69 -12.60 32.21
N PRO A 109 -6.37 -13.13 33.25
CA PRO A 109 -7.09 -12.33 34.24
C PRO A 109 -6.23 -11.25 34.92
N GLU A 110 -4.95 -11.55 35.17
CA GLU A 110 -3.96 -10.65 35.77
C GLU A 110 -3.66 -9.39 34.94
N LEU A 111 -3.86 -9.41 33.62
CA LEU A 111 -3.60 -8.27 32.76
C LEU A 111 -4.81 -7.33 32.63
N ARG A 112 -6.02 -7.82 32.90
CA ARG A 112 -7.28 -7.05 32.71
C ARG A 112 -7.35 -5.75 33.51
N PRO A 113 -6.87 -5.66 34.77
CA PRO A 113 -6.91 -4.41 35.53
C PRO A 113 -6.10 -3.27 34.91
N HIS A 114 -5.14 -3.58 34.03
CA HIS A 114 -4.23 -2.61 33.43
C HIS A 114 -4.71 -2.04 32.09
N ILE A 115 -5.83 -2.50 31.53
CA ILE A 115 -6.32 -2.07 30.20
C ILE A 115 -6.88 -0.65 30.21
N TRP A 116 -7.41 -0.20 31.35
CA TRP A 116 -8.13 1.09 31.49
C TRP A 116 -7.55 2.01 32.57
N ALA A 117 -6.34 1.71 33.04
CA ALA A 117 -5.59 2.56 33.96
C ALA A 117 -4.76 3.59 33.17
#